data_AF-A0A4Y6HTK6-F1
#
_entry.id   AF-A0A4Y6HTK6-F1
#
_cell.length_a   1.000
_cell.length_b   1.000
_cell.length_c   1.000
_cell.angle_alpha   90.00
_cell.angle_beta   90.00
_cell.angle_gamma   90.00
#
_symmetry.space_group_name_H-M   'P 1'
#
loop_
_entity.id
_entity.type
_entity.pdbx_description
1 polymer ?
#
loop_
_entity_poly.entity_id
_entity_poly.type
_entity_poly.pdbx_seq_one_letter_code
_entity_poly.pdbx_strand_id
1 'polypeptide(L)'
;RLMEELDNIANTTSFNGKQLLSGNFINQEFQICSSLNQIVKATIAATNSSKIALKCFETGGRISSSTEEQFTLKNYNCIDVFQFQKVVI
;
A
#
# COMPACT_ATOMS: atom_id res chain seq x y z
N ARG A 1 -5.75 20.79 -7.60
CA ARG A 1 -6.45 21.28 -6.39
C ARG A 1 -6.60 20.20 -5.32
N LEU A 2 -7.53 19.23 -5.35
CA LEU A 2 -7.62 18.25 -4.24
C LEU A 2 -6.36 17.38 -4.05
N MET A 3 -5.79 16.85 -5.15
CA MET A 3 -4.55 16.05 -5.07
C MET A 3 -3.32 16.88 -4.68
N GLU A 4 -3.32 18.15 -5.07
CA GLU A 4 -2.28 19.10 -4.73
C GLU A 4 -2.33 19.44 -3.23
N GLU A 5 -3.52 19.62 -2.66
CA GLU A 5 -3.66 19.80 -1.21
C GLU A 5 -3.29 18.55 -0.41
N LEU A 6 -3.57 17.37 -0.95
CA LEU A 6 -3.10 16.12 -0.36
C LEU A 6 -1.56 16.09 -0.31
N ASP A 7 -0.90 16.42 -1.41
CA ASP A 7 0.56 16.49 -1.45
C ASP A 7 1.11 17.62 -0.57
N ASN A 8 0.42 18.75 -0.46
CA ASN A 8 0.78 19.82 0.48
C ASN A 8 0.76 19.31 1.91
N ILE A 9 -0.30 18.60 2.34
CA ILE A 9 -0.38 18.02 3.69
C ILE A 9 0.74 17.02 3.93
N ALA A 10 1.00 16.13 2.96
CA ALA A 10 2.08 15.13 3.07
C ALA A 10 3.46 15.78 3.25
N ASN A 11 3.71 16.90 2.58
CA ASN A 11 5.01 17.58 2.60
C ASN A 11 5.18 18.61 3.72
N THR A 12 4.10 19.15 4.26
CA THR A 12 4.15 20.23 5.26
C THR A 12 3.92 19.76 6.70
N THR A 13 3.31 18.58 6.89
CA THR A 13 3.09 18.01 8.22
C THR A 13 4.42 17.62 8.86
N SER A 14 4.79 18.36 9.91
CA SER A 14 6.07 18.22 10.59
C SER A 14 5.96 18.45 12.09
N PHE A 15 6.89 17.85 12.84
CA PHE A 15 7.05 18.08 14.28
C PHE A 15 8.52 18.33 14.60
N ASN A 16 8.82 19.46 15.22
CA ASN A 16 10.20 19.90 15.53
C ASN A 16 11.16 19.78 14.34
N GLY A 17 10.72 20.21 13.16
CA GLY A 17 11.52 20.18 11.92
C GLY A 17 11.64 18.80 11.27
N LYS A 18 11.07 17.74 11.85
CA LYS A 18 11.01 16.41 11.24
C LYS A 18 9.71 16.27 10.47
N GLN A 19 9.79 16.02 9.17
CA GLN A 19 8.61 15.71 8.37
C GLN A 19 8.07 14.32 8.72
N LEU A 20 6.75 14.23 8.89
CA LEU A 20 6.10 13.01 9.38
C LEU A 20 5.56 12.15 8.24
N LEU A 21 4.98 12.77 7.21
CA LEU A 21 4.17 12.09 6.20
C LEU A 21 4.85 11.94 4.83
N SER A 22 6.03 12.52 4.65
CA SER A 22 6.78 12.48 3.37
C SER A 22 7.54 11.18 3.13
N GLY A 23 7.48 10.23 4.07
CA GLY A 23 8.23 8.97 4.02
C GLY A 23 9.65 9.05 4.58
N ASN A 24 10.07 10.20 5.08
CA ASN A 24 11.37 10.38 5.74
C ASN A 24 11.37 9.97 7.21
N PHE A 25 10.20 9.72 7.80
CA PHE A 25 10.06 9.33 9.21
C PHE A 25 10.18 7.81 9.35
N ILE A 26 11.38 7.27 9.13
CA ILE A 26 11.65 5.83 9.14
C ILE A 26 12.54 5.44 10.32
N ASN A 27 12.20 4.35 11.00
CA ASN A 27 12.97 3.77 12.10
C ASN A 27 13.30 4.76 13.22
N GLN A 28 12.38 5.68 13.52
CA GLN A 28 12.57 6.68 14.56
C GLN A 28 12.46 6.02 15.93
N GLU A 29 13.47 6.23 16.76
CA GLU A 29 13.60 5.62 18.08
C GLU A 29 13.22 6.60 19.19
N PHE A 30 12.36 6.17 20.09
CA PHE A 30 11.90 6.91 21.25
C PHE A 30 12.23 6.13 22.51
N GLN A 31 13.22 6.58 23.28
CA GLN A 31 13.52 6.04 24.61
C GLN A 31 12.36 6.42 25.55
N ILE A 32 11.71 5.42 26.14
CA ILE A 32 10.50 5.63 26.97
C ILE A 32 10.75 5.51 28.47
N CYS A 33 11.90 4.96 28.88
CA CYS A 33 12.24 4.73 30.29
C CYS A 33 13.68 5.15 30.59
N SER A 34 14.08 5.11 31.87
CA SER A 34 15.45 5.44 32.29
C SER A 34 16.47 4.33 32.01
N SER A 35 16.04 3.07 31.97
CA SER A 35 16.92 1.92 31.70
C SER A 35 17.25 1.81 30.21
N LEU A 36 18.47 1.38 29.89
CA LEU A 36 18.94 1.22 28.51
C LEU A 36 18.04 0.30 27.67
N ASN A 37 17.95 0.62 26.38
CA ASN A 37 17.27 -0.17 25.33
C ASN A 37 15.75 -0.33 25.50
N GLN A 38 15.12 0.48 26.34
CA GLN A 38 13.66 0.57 26.41
C GLN A 38 13.17 1.63 25.42
N ILE A 39 13.06 1.20 24.16
CA ILE A 39 12.84 2.06 23.00
C ILE A 39 11.59 1.62 22.23
N VAL A 40 10.78 2.59 21.81
CA VAL A 40 9.73 2.40 20.81
C VAL A 40 10.25 2.84 19.45
N LYS A 41 10.10 1.96 18.45
CA LYS A 41 10.41 2.28 17.05
C LYS A 41 9.14 2.67 16.31
N ALA A 42 9.16 3.82 15.66
CA ALA A 42 8.07 4.28 14.82
C ALA A 42 8.56 4.53 13.40
N THR A 43 7.79 4.04 12.44
CA THR A 43 7.98 4.28 11.01
C THR A 43 6.65 4.75 10.45
N ILE A 44 6.67 5.87 9.73
CA ILE A 44 5.52 6.40 9.00
C ILE A 44 5.88 6.36 7.52
N ALA A 45 5.08 5.63 6.75
CA ALA A 45 5.26 5.52 5.31
C ALA A 45 4.88 6.82 4.59
N ALA A 46 5.37 6.99 3.36
CA ALA A 46 5.01 8.11 2.51
C ALA A 46 3.50 8.12 2.19
N THR A 47 2.83 9.25 2.41
CA THR A 47 1.40 9.41 2.13
C THR A 47 1.13 10.36 0.95
N ASN A 48 2.14 10.61 0.11
CA ASN A 48 1.99 11.43 -1.09
C ASN A 48 1.04 10.76 -2.09
N SER A 49 0.35 11.56 -2.91
CA SER A 49 -0.65 11.10 -3.89
C SER A 49 -0.10 10.03 -4.84
N SER A 50 1.17 10.17 -5.25
CA SER A 50 1.87 9.24 -6.14
C SER A 50 2.18 7.88 -5.52
N LYS A 51 2.08 7.72 -4.20
CA LYS A 51 2.43 6.48 -3.47
C LYS A 51 1.22 5.69 -3.00
N ILE A 52 0.11 6.36 -2.72
CA ILE A 52 -1.07 5.73 -2.09
C ILE A 52 -2.13 5.26 -3.10
N ALA A 53 -2.13 5.79 -4.33
CA ALA A 53 -3.16 5.52 -5.33
C ALA A 53 -2.71 4.49 -6.39
N LEU A 54 -2.15 3.36 -5.97
CA LEU A 54 -1.72 2.29 -6.88
C LEU A 54 -2.90 1.38 -7.23
N LYS A 55 -3.22 1.28 -8.52
CA LYS A 55 -4.19 0.33 -9.06
C LYS A 55 -3.54 -0.45 -10.18
N CYS A 56 -3.75 -1.76 -10.20
CA CYS A 56 -3.37 -2.61 -11.32
C CYS A 56 -4.59 -2.81 -12.21
N PHE A 57 -4.43 -2.59 -13.51
CA PHE A 57 -5.46 -2.84 -14.51
C PHE A 57 -4.95 -3.90 -15.48
N GLU A 58 -5.73 -4.97 -15.66
CA GLU A 58 -5.42 -6.06 -16.57
C GLU A 58 -6.58 -6.23 -17.54
N THR A 59 -6.27 -6.51 -18.80
CA THR A 59 -7.28 -6.74 -19.84
C THR A 59 -6.83 -7.90 -20.71
N GLY A 60 -7.71 -8.90 -20.85
CA GLY A 60 -7.47 -10.06 -21.71
C GLY A 60 -7.73 -9.77 -23.19
N GLY A 61 -7.35 -10.71 -24.05
CA GLY A 61 -7.70 -10.67 -25.47
C GLY A 61 -9.19 -10.90 -25.73
N ARG A 62 -9.63 -10.63 -26.96
CA ARG A 62 -10.99 -10.95 -27.41
C ARG A 62 -11.17 -12.46 -27.52
N ILE A 63 -12.14 -13.01 -26.80
CA ILE A 63 -12.53 -14.42 -26.89
C ILE A 63 -13.33 -14.60 -28.19
N SER A 64 -12.92 -15.54 -29.05
CA SER A 64 -13.54 -15.78 -30.38
C SER A 64 -14.13 -17.18 -30.55
N SER A 65 -14.03 -18.02 -29.51
CA SER A 65 -14.50 -19.40 -29.47
C SER A 65 -15.06 -19.70 -28.09
N SER A 66 -16.10 -20.53 -28.03
CA SER A 66 -16.69 -20.93 -26.74
C SER A 66 -15.89 -22.05 -26.10
N THR A 67 -15.56 -21.91 -24.81
CA THR A 67 -14.81 -22.91 -24.02
C THR A 67 -15.28 -22.91 -22.56
N GLU A 68 -15.11 -24.04 -21.87
CA GLU A 68 -15.29 -24.12 -20.41
C GLU A 68 -13.99 -23.66 -19.73
N GLU A 69 -14.05 -22.54 -19.01
CA GLU A 69 -12.89 -21.93 -18.37
C GLU A 69 -13.07 -21.81 -16.85
N GLN A 70 -11.95 -21.79 -16.13
CA GLN A 70 -11.91 -21.58 -14.67
C GLN A 70 -10.91 -20.48 -14.33
N PHE A 71 -11.38 -19.42 -13.67
CA PHE A 71 -10.50 -18.37 -13.19
C PHE A 71 -9.88 -18.75 -11.83
N THR A 72 -8.58 -18.46 -11.64
CA THR A 72 -7.86 -18.72 -10.40
C THR A 72 -7.05 -17.49 -9.99
N LEU A 73 -7.33 -16.96 -8.80
CA LEU A 73 -6.49 -15.95 -8.14
C LEU A 73 -5.46 -16.66 -7.26
N LYS A 74 -4.19 -16.56 -7.62
CA LYS A 74 -3.08 -17.06 -6.80
C LYS A 74 -2.76 -16.06 -5.69
N ASN A 75 -2.41 -16.56 -4.50
CA ASN A 75 -2.00 -15.75 -3.35
C ASN A 75 -3.00 -14.63 -3.00
N TYR A 76 -4.30 -14.89 -3.10
CA TYR A 76 -5.32 -13.84 -2.99
C TYR A 76 -5.32 -13.13 -1.61
N ASN A 77 -4.79 -13.79 -0.59
CA ASN A 77 -4.60 -13.29 0.78
C ASN A 77 -3.15 -13.48 1.28
N CYS A 78 -2.18 -13.57 0.35
CA CYS A 78 -0.77 -13.86 0.61
C CYS A 78 -0.44 -15.30 1.06
N ILE A 79 -1.39 -16.23 1.11
CA ILE A 79 -1.14 -17.64 1.50
C ILE A 79 -1.85 -18.58 0.53
N ASP A 80 -3.13 -18.34 0.28
CA ASP A 80 -4.03 -19.29 -0.35
C ASP A 80 -4.25 -18.98 -1.84
N VAL A 81 -4.77 -19.99 -2.54
CA VAL A 81 -5.27 -19.87 -3.92
C VAL A 81 -6.80 -19.86 -3.88
N PHE A 82 -7.42 -18.91 -4.57
CA PHE A 82 -8.87 -18.85 -4.74
C PHE A 82 -9.24 -19.30 -6.15
N GLN A 83 -10.04 -20.36 -6.25
CA GLN A 83 -10.52 -20.90 -7.52
C GLN A 83 -12.01 -20.63 -7.66
N PHE A 84 -12.41 -20.01 -8.77
CA PHE A 84 -13.82 -19.80 -9.09
C PHE A 84 -14.44 -21.10 -9.64
N GLN A 85 -15.77 -21.16 -9.66
CA GLN A 85 -16.46 -22.24 -10.35
C GLN A 85 -16.23 -22.15 -11.86
N LYS A 86 -16.26 -23.30 -12.53
CA LYS A 86 -16.15 -23.36 -13.99
C LYS A 86 -17.36 -22.72 -14.65
N VAL A 87 -17.13 -21.99 -15.73
CA VAL A 87 -18.16 -21.34 -16.53
C VAL A 87 -17.87 -21.59 -18.00
N VAL A 88 -18.91 -21.89 -18.77
CA VAL A 88 -18.83 -21.93 -20.24
C VAL A 88 -19.03 -20.51 -20.75
N ILE A 89 -18.05 -20.02 -21.52
CA ILE A 89 -18.03 -18.67 -22.09
C ILE A 89 -18.18 -18.77 -23.61
#